data_AF-A0A5C0SG62-F1
#
_entry.id   AF-A0A5C0SG62-F1
#
_cell.length_a   1.000
_cell.length_b   1.000
_cell.length_c   1.000
_cell.angle_alpha   90.00
_cell.angle_beta   90.00
_cell.angle_gamma   90.00
#
_symmetry.space_group_name_H-M   'P 1'
#
loop_
_entity.id
_entity.type
_entity.pdbx_description
1 polymer ?
#
loop_
_entity_poly.entity_id
_entity_poly.type
_entity_poly.pdbx_seq_one_letter_code
_entity_poly.pdbx_strand_id
1 'polypeptide(L)'
;MAKNKAELKQEKIHLKAIVEVKGAQEGEQIKQKDLDLINQYSRKELTADELYIYPIILTSNDEDRDYEYFDKKDLDELAKLFVGKTGIFDHAWKSGNQHSRIFKCKVEKAEGQTNFKGKQLYVLKAWAYTIKRGHEDLIADIDAGILKEVSIGFSVSDLICSICGNSFFDYKNCKHWPGVEYTNNGVTDICRLRMKDPIEAYEFSFVAVPSNTDAGTTKGISIEMKELKKEKPNTQKHEKNSDEEKPSIFYAKISKRGEISMKNLKGLVEKAKSENADVIEIPVADLEKDLSIYEDAIQKAEGAEKEKKAAEDKIKELELKAKMGEQYIEDLKKECCRLGKMSEGEAFNEEMMQKIFDKCDVEELKSFKSQYEKKVDEMYPPQSQIKTLVDEEGAKKEKQVDNNKYKL
;
A
#
# COMPACT_ATOMS: atom_id res chain seq x y z
N MET A 1 16.81 35.15 44.82
CA MET A 1 16.66 34.08 45.85
C MET A 1 15.17 34.03 46.18
N ALA A 2 14.38 33.08 45.70
CA ALA A 2 14.34 31.64 45.98
C ALA A 2 13.08 31.33 46.82
N LYS A 3 12.11 30.69 46.15
CA LYS A 3 11.05 29.77 46.67
C LYS A 3 9.95 30.41 47.56
N ASN A 4 8.67 30.22 47.25
CA ASN A 4 8.02 28.91 47.31
C ASN A 4 7.02 28.63 46.19
N LYS A 5 7.14 27.43 45.63
CA LYS A 5 6.47 26.87 44.45
C LYS A 5 5.57 25.69 44.89
N ALA A 6 4.74 25.89 45.92
CA ALA A 6 4.09 24.79 46.65
C ALA A 6 2.56 24.87 46.83
N GLU A 7 1.84 25.85 46.28
CA GLU A 7 0.37 25.96 46.48
C GLU A 7 -0.48 26.10 45.21
N LEU A 8 0.05 25.71 44.05
CA LEU A 8 -0.78 25.49 42.84
C LEU A 8 -1.04 23.99 42.67
N LYS A 9 -1.72 23.38 43.66
CA LYS A 9 -2.33 22.05 43.51
C LYS A 9 -3.79 22.22 43.13
N GLN A 10 -4.09 21.78 41.89
CA GLN A 10 -5.38 21.25 41.44
C GLN A 10 -6.56 22.24 41.28
N GLU A 11 -6.45 23.17 40.34
CA GLU A 11 -7.63 23.54 39.52
C GLU A 11 -7.60 22.74 38.22
N LYS A 12 -8.14 21.51 38.26
CA LYS A 12 -8.48 20.77 37.04
C LYS A 12 -9.77 21.34 36.49
N ILE A 13 -9.67 22.23 35.50
CA ILE A 13 -10.81 22.67 34.71
C ILE A 13 -11.23 21.49 33.82
N HIS A 14 -12.34 20.84 34.16
CA HIS A 14 -12.93 19.79 33.34
C HIS A 14 -13.85 20.43 32.29
N LEU A 15 -13.38 20.51 31.04
CA LEU A 15 -14.25 20.73 29.88
C LEU A 15 -15.03 19.43 29.64
N LYS A 16 -16.30 19.39 30.05
CA LYS A 16 -17.26 18.37 29.62
C LYS A 16 -17.78 18.74 28.23
N ALA A 17 -17.28 18.08 27.20
CA ALA A 17 -17.98 17.99 25.92
C ALA A 17 -18.94 16.79 26.00
N ILE A 18 -20.25 17.05 25.86
CA ILE A 18 -21.22 15.98 25.63
C ILE A 18 -21.18 15.71 24.13
N VAL A 19 -20.55 14.59 23.72
CA VAL A 19 -20.70 14.07 22.37
C VAL A 19 -21.98 13.25 22.36
N GLU A 20 -23.05 13.84 21.87
CA GLU A 20 -24.29 13.12 21.60
C GLU A 20 -24.07 12.30 20.32
N VAL A 21 -23.71 11.02 20.48
CA VAL A 21 -23.63 10.08 19.35
C VAL A 21 -25.05 9.75 18.95
N LYS A 22 -25.60 10.52 18.00
CA LYS A 22 -26.70 10.01 17.19
C LYS A 22 -26.14 8.78 16.46
N GLY A 23 -26.60 7.60 16.85
CA GLY A 23 -26.29 6.35 16.15
C GLY A 23 -26.48 6.57 14.65
N ALA A 24 -25.60 5.97 13.84
CA ALA A 24 -25.54 6.09 12.39
C ALA A 24 -26.93 6.30 11.80
N GLN A 25 -27.27 7.56 11.54
CA GLN A 25 -28.44 7.87 10.75
C GLN A 25 -28.10 7.41 9.33
N GLU A 26 -29.05 6.71 8.73
CA GLU A 26 -29.14 6.38 7.31
C GLU A 26 -28.37 7.40 6.46
N GLY A 27 -27.56 6.87 5.52
CA GLY A 27 -26.61 7.64 4.72
C GLY A 27 -27.12 9.03 4.36
N GLU A 28 -26.25 10.03 4.55
CA GLU A 28 -26.52 11.44 4.25
C GLU A 28 -27.40 11.53 3.00
N GLN A 29 -28.69 11.89 3.16
CA GLN A 29 -29.60 11.97 2.02
C GLN A 29 -28.93 12.82 0.95
N ILE A 30 -28.71 12.24 -0.23
CA ILE A 30 -27.98 12.89 -1.32
C ILE A 30 -28.74 14.17 -1.66
N LYS A 31 -28.12 15.31 -1.39
CA LYS A 31 -28.74 16.62 -1.61
C LYS A 31 -28.79 16.88 -3.10
N GLN A 32 -29.81 17.61 -3.57
CA GLN A 32 -29.93 17.98 -4.98
C GLN A 32 -28.65 18.67 -5.50
N LYS A 33 -28.04 19.54 -4.69
CA LYS A 33 -26.78 20.20 -5.04
C LYS A 33 -25.63 19.23 -5.31
N ASP A 34 -25.56 18.11 -4.58
CA ASP A 34 -24.52 17.11 -4.78
C ASP A 34 -24.82 16.29 -6.05
N LEU A 35 -26.10 15.99 -6.34
CA LEU A 35 -26.52 15.39 -7.63
C LEU A 35 -26.16 16.30 -8.81
N ASP A 36 -26.41 17.61 -8.70
CA ASP A 36 -26.12 18.57 -9.76
C ASP A 36 -24.62 18.64 -10.07
N LEU A 37 -23.75 18.48 -9.06
CA LEU A 37 -22.30 18.40 -9.25
C LEU A 37 -21.88 17.08 -9.92
N ILE A 38 -22.45 15.96 -9.47
CA ILE A 38 -22.15 14.62 -10.01
C ILE A 38 -22.56 14.52 -11.49
N ASN A 39 -23.75 15.04 -11.82
CA ASN A 39 -24.30 14.97 -13.18
C ASN A 39 -23.53 15.82 -14.21
N GLN A 40 -22.57 16.65 -13.81
CA GLN A 40 -21.63 17.29 -14.74
C GLN A 40 -20.63 16.30 -15.36
N TYR A 41 -20.43 15.14 -14.72
CA TYR A 41 -19.46 14.12 -15.15
C TYR A 41 -20.10 12.91 -15.83
N SER A 42 -21.42 12.80 -15.85
CA SER A 42 -22.15 11.70 -16.45
C SER A 42 -22.78 12.09 -17.79
N ARG A 43 -22.88 11.13 -18.72
CA ARG A 43 -23.57 11.34 -20.01
C ARG A 43 -25.09 11.18 -19.91
N LYS A 44 -25.54 10.42 -18.92
CA LYS A 44 -26.95 10.29 -18.55
C LYS A 44 -27.15 10.95 -17.19
N GLU A 45 -28.36 11.40 -16.94
CA GLU A 45 -28.75 11.87 -15.62
C GLU A 45 -28.79 10.67 -14.65
N LEU A 46 -28.08 10.80 -13.53
CA LEU A 46 -28.00 9.84 -12.44
C LEU A 46 -28.90 10.30 -11.31
N THR A 47 -29.62 9.33 -10.74
CA THR A 47 -30.51 9.53 -9.60
C THR A 47 -29.82 9.21 -8.28
N ALA A 48 -30.35 9.71 -7.16
CA ALA A 48 -29.81 9.42 -5.83
C ALA A 48 -29.80 7.90 -5.52
N ASP A 49 -30.78 7.16 -6.02
CA ASP A 49 -30.89 5.73 -5.78
C ASP A 49 -29.77 4.93 -6.47
N GLU A 50 -29.23 5.44 -7.59
CA GLU A 50 -28.14 4.81 -8.33
C GLU A 50 -26.74 5.07 -7.73
N LEU A 51 -26.62 6.03 -6.81
CA LEU A 51 -25.35 6.59 -6.38
C LEU A 51 -25.00 6.22 -4.94
N TYR A 52 -23.75 5.83 -4.71
CA TYR A 52 -23.16 5.77 -3.38
C TYR A 52 -22.12 6.89 -3.25
N ILE A 53 -22.27 7.73 -2.23
CA ILE A 53 -21.40 8.88 -1.94
C ILE A 53 -20.70 8.65 -0.61
N TYR A 54 -19.40 8.91 -0.57
CA TYR A 54 -18.61 8.79 0.65
C TYR A 54 -17.55 9.89 0.77
N PRO A 55 -17.32 10.43 1.98
CA PRO A 55 -16.31 11.44 2.23
C PRO A 55 -14.94 10.81 2.48
N ILE A 56 -13.90 11.49 2.03
CA ILE A 56 -12.51 11.02 2.08
C ILE A 56 -11.61 12.17 2.53
N ILE A 57 -10.69 11.91 3.46
CA ILE A 57 -9.56 12.80 3.73
C ILE A 57 -8.40 12.36 2.84
N LEU A 58 -8.02 13.24 1.91
CA LEU A 58 -6.98 12.96 0.92
C LEU A 58 -5.58 13.17 1.50
N THR A 59 -5.39 14.26 2.23
CA THR A 59 -4.11 14.62 2.88
C THR A 59 -4.33 15.75 3.89
N SER A 60 -3.29 16.16 4.60
CA SER A 60 -3.29 17.26 5.55
C SER A 60 -2.07 18.17 5.38
N ASN A 61 -1.98 19.25 6.16
CA ASN A 61 -0.77 20.07 6.29
C ASN A 61 0.17 19.57 7.40
N ASP A 62 -0.01 18.32 7.84
CA ASP A 62 0.97 17.62 8.66
C ASP A 62 2.03 16.95 7.79
N GLU A 63 3.14 16.54 8.43
CA GLU A 63 4.16 15.77 7.74
C GLU A 63 3.67 14.35 7.44
N ASP A 64 4.09 13.83 6.28
CA ASP A 64 3.86 12.44 5.91
C ASP A 64 5.06 11.54 6.27
N ARG A 65 4.95 10.26 5.93
CA ARG A 65 5.99 9.26 6.21
C ARG A 65 7.33 9.52 5.52
N ASP A 66 7.33 10.33 4.47
CA ASP A 66 8.51 10.67 3.68
C ASP A 66 9.10 12.04 4.10
N TYR A 67 8.62 12.59 5.23
CA TYR A 67 8.98 13.90 5.75
C TYR A 67 8.58 15.04 4.80
N GLU A 68 7.51 14.85 4.04
CA GLU A 68 6.96 15.85 3.13
C GLU A 68 5.71 16.49 3.73
N TYR A 69 5.42 17.75 3.39
CA TYR A 69 4.24 18.45 3.89
C TYR A 69 3.77 19.56 2.95
N PHE A 70 2.51 19.96 3.12
CA PHE A 70 1.92 21.11 2.44
C PHE A 70 1.77 22.31 3.39
N ASP A 71 1.89 23.54 2.88
CA ASP A 71 1.29 24.68 3.56
C ASP A 71 -0.22 24.76 3.25
N LYS A 72 -0.98 25.50 4.07
CA LYS A 72 -2.42 25.69 3.85
C LYS A 72 -2.73 26.19 2.43
N LYS A 73 -1.92 27.11 1.90
CA LYS A 73 -2.13 27.64 0.54
C LYS A 73 -1.99 26.56 -0.54
N ASP A 74 -1.14 25.57 -0.31
CA ASP A 74 -0.91 24.47 -1.25
C ASP A 74 -2.13 23.52 -1.21
N LEU A 75 -2.68 23.26 -0.01
CA LEU A 75 -3.94 22.52 0.14
C LEU A 75 -5.13 23.25 -0.52
N ASP A 76 -5.20 24.57 -0.40
CA ASP A 76 -6.27 25.37 -1.01
C ASP A 76 -6.24 25.26 -2.55
N GLU A 77 -5.05 25.07 -3.16
CA GLU A 77 -4.91 24.82 -4.59
C GLU A 77 -5.25 23.38 -4.97
N LEU A 78 -4.77 22.39 -4.20
CA LEU A 78 -5.14 20.98 -4.39
C LEU A 78 -6.65 20.76 -4.33
N ALA A 79 -7.36 21.50 -3.47
CA ALA A 79 -8.81 21.43 -3.39
C ALA A 79 -9.51 21.73 -4.72
N LYS A 80 -8.91 22.59 -5.57
CA LYS A 80 -9.43 22.87 -6.91
C LYS A 80 -9.04 21.76 -7.88
N LEU A 81 -7.80 21.30 -7.82
CA LEU A 81 -7.23 20.32 -8.76
C LEU A 81 -7.87 18.93 -8.63
N PHE A 82 -8.31 18.53 -7.43
CA PHE A 82 -8.89 17.21 -7.20
C PHE A 82 -10.35 17.06 -7.64
N VAL A 83 -11.05 18.15 -7.95
CA VAL A 83 -12.44 18.07 -8.42
C VAL A 83 -12.48 17.37 -9.79
N GLY A 84 -13.28 16.32 -9.91
CA GLY A 84 -13.40 15.51 -11.11
C GLY A 84 -12.35 14.39 -11.24
N LYS A 85 -11.41 14.24 -10.31
CA LYS A 85 -10.37 13.19 -10.39
C LYS A 85 -10.91 11.81 -10.05
N THR A 86 -10.31 10.80 -10.67
CA THR A 86 -10.74 9.40 -10.58
C THR A 86 -10.16 8.71 -9.35
N GLY A 87 -10.90 7.75 -8.81
CA GLY A 87 -10.47 6.84 -7.77
C GLY A 87 -9.98 5.53 -8.36
N ILE A 88 -8.79 5.06 -7.97
CA ILE A 88 -8.21 3.77 -8.39
C ILE A 88 -7.73 2.92 -7.20
N PHE A 89 -7.07 1.81 -7.49
CA PHE A 89 -6.40 0.94 -6.52
C PHE A 89 -4.90 0.87 -6.80
N ASP A 90 -4.12 0.84 -5.71
CA ASP A 90 -2.68 0.61 -5.69
C ASP A 90 -1.84 1.47 -6.65
N HIS A 91 -2.30 2.69 -6.95
CA HIS A 91 -1.67 3.57 -7.95
C HIS A 91 -1.52 2.93 -9.35
N ALA A 92 -2.30 1.88 -9.63
CA ALA A 92 -2.22 1.16 -10.89
C ALA A 92 -3.10 1.84 -11.95
N TRP A 93 -2.46 2.63 -12.82
CA TRP A 93 -3.10 3.43 -13.88
C TRP A 93 -3.63 2.57 -15.05
N LYS A 94 -4.61 1.71 -14.75
CA LYS A 94 -5.32 0.86 -15.70
C LYS A 94 -6.75 1.37 -15.85
N SER A 95 -7.28 1.35 -17.07
CA SER A 95 -8.65 1.78 -17.34
C SER A 95 -9.68 1.01 -16.50
N GLY A 96 -9.49 -0.30 -16.32
CA GLY A 96 -10.36 -1.16 -15.52
C GLY A 96 -10.23 -1.00 -13.99
N ASN A 97 -9.25 -0.24 -13.49
CA ASN A 97 -9.08 -0.02 -12.05
C ASN A 97 -9.83 1.20 -11.52
N GLN A 98 -10.52 1.96 -12.39
CA GLN A 98 -11.28 3.14 -11.99
C GLN A 98 -12.60 2.72 -11.34
N HIS A 99 -12.85 3.19 -10.11
CA HIS A 99 -14.02 2.77 -9.33
C HIS A 99 -14.91 3.92 -8.86
N SER A 100 -14.40 5.14 -8.79
CA SER A 100 -15.14 6.30 -8.29
C SER A 100 -14.61 7.60 -8.87
N ARG A 101 -15.31 8.71 -8.61
CA ARG A 101 -14.89 10.05 -9.02
C ARG A 101 -15.18 11.08 -7.93
N ILE A 102 -14.23 11.97 -7.69
CA ILE A 102 -14.41 13.12 -6.80
C ILE A 102 -15.31 14.15 -7.48
N PHE A 103 -16.39 14.57 -6.84
CA PHE A 103 -17.27 15.63 -7.37
C PHE A 103 -17.15 16.94 -6.57
N LYS A 104 -16.51 16.89 -5.40
CA LYS A 104 -16.39 18.03 -4.49
C LYS A 104 -15.15 17.86 -3.63
N CYS A 105 -14.38 18.91 -3.46
CA CYS A 105 -13.19 18.92 -2.61
C CYS A 105 -13.02 20.29 -1.94
N LYS A 106 -12.62 20.32 -0.67
CA LYS A 106 -12.35 21.55 0.09
C LYS A 106 -11.38 21.29 1.25
N VAL A 107 -10.74 22.36 1.70
CA VAL A 107 -9.94 22.35 2.92
C VAL A 107 -10.83 22.60 4.14
N GLU A 108 -10.76 21.72 5.13
CA GLU A 108 -11.44 21.87 6.42
C GLU A 108 -10.43 22.07 7.55
N LYS A 109 -10.82 22.84 8.56
CA LYS A 109 -10.03 23.02 9.78
C LYS A 109 -10.30 21.85 10.73
N ALA A 110 -9.25 21.20 11.21
CA ALA A 110 -9.35 20.20 12.26
C ALA A 110 -9.32 20.91 13.63
N GLU A 111 -10.49 21.30 14.14
CA GLU A 111 -10.61 22.06 15.39
C GLU A 111 -9.87 21.39 16.56
N GLY A 112 -9.06 22.18 17.27
CA GLY A 112 -8.28 21.71 18.43
C GLY A 112 -7.08 20.82 18.09
N GLN A 113 -6.77 20.59 16.81
CA GLN A 113 -5.61 19.80 16.37
C GLN A 113 -4.53 20.68 15.74
N THR A 114 -3.27 20.26 15.93
CA THR A 114 -2.10 20.95 15.39
C THR A 114 -1.24 20.00 14.58
N ASN A 115 -0.60 20.52 13.53
CA ASN A 115 0.41 19.78 12.77
C ASN A 115 1.75 19.69 13.52
N PHE A 116 2.74 19.04 12.91
CA PHE A 116 4.09 18.85 13.45
C PHE A 116 4.80 20.15 13.85
N LYS A 117 4.41 21.30 13.28
CA LYS A 117 4.95 22.63 13.63
C LYS A 117 4.21 23.30 14.79
N GLY A 118 3.26 22.61 15.44
CA GLY A 118 2.37 23.18 16.45
C GLY A 118 1.40 24.23 15.90
N LYS A 119 1.20 24.28 14.57
CA LYS A 119 0.25 25.20 13.92
C LYS A 119 -1.07 24.50 13.66
N GLN A 120 -2.14 25.26 13.43
CA GLN A 120 -3.46 24.71 13.10
C GLN A 120 -3.39 23.64 11.99
N LEU A 121 -3.97 22.46 12.28
CA LEU A 121 -4.11 21.38 11.30
C LEU A 121 -5.28 21.68 10.36
N TYR A 122 -5.03 21.51 9.06
CA TYR A 122 -5.98 21.60 7.97
C TYR A 122 -5.94 20.29 7.19
N VAL A 123 -7.13 19.81 6.81
CA VAL A 123 -7.29 18.57 6.06
C VAL A 123 -7.91 18.87 4.71
N LEU A 124 -7.42 18.21 3.66
CA LEU A 124 -8.00 18.23 2.34
C LEU A 124 -9.08 17.14 2.27
N LYS A 125 -10.34 17.54 2.28
CA LYS A 125 -11.48 16.63 2.27
C LYS A 125 -12.18 16.64 0.92
N ALA A 126 -12.40 15.45 0.39
CA ALA A 126 -13.14 15.20 -0.83
C ALA A 126 -14.41 14.40 -0.57
N TRP A 127 -15.34 14.46 -1.52
CA TRP A 127 -16.49 13.57 -1.61
C TRP A 127 -16.42 12.88 -2.96
N ALA A 128 -16.40 11.56 -2.92
CA ALA A 128 -16.40 10.72 -4.10
C ALA A 128 -17.76 10.03 -4.27
N TYR A 129 -18.07 9.68 -5.51
CA TYR A 129 -19.24 8.87 -5.82
C TYR A 129 -18.84 7.64 -6.66
N THR A 130 -19.60 6.58 -6.50
CA THR A 130 -19.63 5.42 -7.42
C THR A 130 -21.08 5.04 -7.74
N ILE A 131 -21.27 4.29 -8.82
CA ILE A 131 -22.57 3.71 -9.16
C ILE A 131 -22.76 2.44 -8.31
N LYS A 132 -23.93 2.25 -7.71
CA LYS A 132 -24.16 1.08 -6.85
C LYS A 132 -24.08 -0.24 -7.62
N ARG A 133 -24.77 -0.28 -8.77
CA ARG A 133 -24.90 -1.47 -9.58
C ARG A 133 -23.53 -1.88 -10.15
N GLY A 134 -23.05 -3.06 -9.76
CA GLY A 134 -21.75 -3.60 -10.17
C GLY A 134 -20.57 -3.19 -9.29
N HIS A 135 -20.82 -2.47 -8.18
CA HIS A 135 -19.81 -2.08 -7.19
C HIS A 135 -20.28 -2.39 -5.76
N GLU A 136 -21.15 -3.38 -5.59
CA GLU A 136 -21.71 -3.77 -4.29
C GLU A 136 -20.60 -4.19 -3.31
N ASP A 137 -19.61 -4.96 -3.77
CA ASP A 137 -18.48 -5.40 -2.94
C ASP A 137 -17.59 -4.22 -2.50
N LEU A 138 -17.30 -3.28 -3.42
CA LEU A 138 -16.57 -2.05 -3.11
C LEU A 138 -17.27 -1.25 -2.02
N ILE A 139 -18.58 -1.06 -2.17
CA ILE A 139 -19.40 -0.30 -1.21
C ILE A 139 -19.39 -1.00 0.14
N ALA A 140 -19.59 -2.31 0.17
CA ALA A 140 -19.56 -3.11 1.39
C ALA A 140 -18.19 -3.00 2.09
N ASP A 141 -17.09 -3.06 1.34
CA ASP A 141 -15.74 -2.95 1.90
C ASP A 141 -15.43 -1.55 2.44
N ILE A 142 -15.93 -0.49 1.79
CA ILE A 142 -15.82 0.88 2.30
C ILE A 142 -16.63 1.03 3.60
N ASP A 143 -17.89 0.60 3.61
CA ASP A 143 -18.78 0.70 4.77
C ASP A 143 -18.28 -0.15 5.96
N ALA A 144 -17.69 -1.32 5.67
CA ALA A 144 -17.06 -2.19 6.65
C ALA A 144 -15.72 -1.64 7.16
N GLY A 145 -15.13 -0.65 6.47
CA GLY A 145 -13.82 -0.09 6.78
C GLY A 145 -12.65 -1.01 6.42
N ILE A 146 -12.88 -1.97 5.52
CA ILE A 146 -11.84 -2.79 4.88
C ILE A 146 -11.07 -1.94 3.86
N LEU A 147 -11.80 -1.15 3.05
CA LEU A 147 -11.23 -0.12 2.18
C LEU A 147 -11.33 1.24 2.85
N LYS A 148 -10.28 1.58 3.59
CA LYS A 148 -10.24 2.79 4.39
C LYS A 148 -9.11 3.72 4.01
N GLU A 149 -7.89 3.23 3.94
CA GLU A 149 -6.70 4.05 3.72
C GLU A 149 -6.58 4.49 2.26
N VAL A 150 -6.25 5.77 2.05
CA VAL A 150 -6.08 6.32 0.70
C VAL A 150 -4.77 7.08 0.55
N SER A 151 -4.24 7.08 -0.66
CA SER A 151 -3.12 7.91 -1.10
C SER A 151 -3.54 8.76 -2.29
N ILE A 152 -2.74 9.76 -2.64
CA ILE A 152 -3.02 10.67 -3.75
C ILE A 152 -1.82 10.81 -4.67
N GLY A 153 -2.07 10.79 -5.97
CA GLY A 153 -1.12 11.10 -7.01
C GLY A 153 -1.26 12.54 -7.48
N PHE A 154 -0.17 13.30 -7.46
CA PHE A 154 -0.12 14.69 -7.89
C PHE A 154 1.32 15.07 -8.29
N SER A 155 1.48 16.27 -8.86
CA SER A 155 2.77 16.91 -9.08
C SER A 155 2.83 18.29 -8.45
N VAL A 156 4.05 18.72 -8.14
CA VAL A 156 4.36 20.01 -7.52
C VAL A 156 5.44 20.72 -8.33
N SER A 157 5.52 22.04 -8.17
CA SER A 157 6.56 22.82 -8.84
C SER A 157 7.96 22.54 -8.30
N ASP A 158 8.06 22.27 -7.00
CA ASP A 158 9.34 22.13 -6.30
C ASP A 158 9.16 21.48 -4.93
N LEU A 159 10.27 20.99 -4.38
CA LEU A 159 10.39 20.51 -3.00
C LEU A 159 11.33 21.43 -2.24
N ILE A 160 10.81 22.16 -1.25
CA ILE A 160 11.58 23.18 -0.53
C ILE A 160 12.05 22.64 0.82
N CYS A 161 13.37 22.63 1.04
CA CYS A 161 13.98 22.17 2.28
C CYS A 161 13.60 23.08 3.47
N SER A 162 13.12 22.50 4.57
CA SER A 162 12.79 23.24 5.79
C SER A 162 14.00 23.87 6.49
N ILE A 163 15.20 23.33 6.28
CA ILE A 163 16.43 23.74 6.98
C ILE A 163 17.11 24.94 6.32
N CYS A 164 17.28 24.94 4.98
CA CYS A 164 17.90 26.06 4.26
C CYS A 164 16.95 26.91 3.43
N GLY A 165 15.71 26.46 3.18
CA GLY A 165 14.74 27.17 2.34
C GLY A 165 15.01 27.12 0.83
N ASN A 166 16.04 26.40 0.38
CA ASN A 166 16.34 26.19 -1.04
C ASN A 166 15.57 24.99 -1.59
N SER A 167 15.49 24.91 -2.93
CA SER A 167 15.03 23.69 -3.62
C SER A 167 15.90 22.50 -3.22
N PHE A 168 15.27 21.37 -2.96
CA PHE A 168 15.93 20.09 -2.69
C PHE A 168 16.76 19.63 -3.90
N PHE A 169 16.32 19.96 -5.12
CA PHE A 169 17.02 19.60 -6.36
C PHE A 169 18.20 20.54 -6.67
N ASP A 170 18.35 21.65 -5.96
CA ASP A 170 19.52 22.51 -6.06
C ASP A 170 20.67 21.97 -5.19
N TYR A 171 21.35 20.95 -5.68
CA TYR A 171 22.47 20.27 -5.00
C TYR A 171 23.65 21.21 -4.63
N LYS A 172 23.72 22.41 -5.23
CA LYS A 172 24.74 23.40 -4.89
C LYS A 172 24.40 24.09 -3.56
N ASN A 173 23.13 24.40 -3.34
CA ASN A 173 22.65 25.21 -2.22
C ASN A 173 21.86 24.41 -1.16
N CYS A 174 21.51 23.15 -1.45
CA CYS A 174 20.90 22.22 -0.49
C CYS A 174 21.79 20.98 -0.32
N LYS A 175 22.19 20.70 0.92
CA LYS A 175 22.92 19.48 1.32
C LYS A 175 22.19 18.67 2.39
N HIS A 176 20.92 19.00 2.62
CA HIS A 176 20.10 18.41 3.68
C HIS A 176 19.30 17.24 3.14
N TRP A 177 19.18 16.18 3.94
CA TRP A 177 18.44 14.97 3.61
C TRP A 177 17.16 14.88 4.44
N PRO A 178 15.99 14.61 3.84
CA PRO A 178 14.73 14.47 4.57
C PRO A 178 14.87 13.43 5.70
N GLY A 179 14.28 13.70 6.86
CA GLY A 179 14.36 12.84 8.04
C GLY A 179 15.66 12.92 8.84
N VAL A 180 16.67 13.66 8.36
CA VAL A 180 17.92 13.90 9.10
C VAL A 180 17.80 15.15 9.96
N GLU A 181 18.31 15.07 11.19
CA GLU A 181 18.39 16.18 12.13
C GLU A 181 19.58 17.10 11.83
N TYR A 182 19.33 18.41 11.86
CA TYR A 182 20.35 19.45 11.65
C TYR A 182 20.26 20.50 12.75
N THR A 183 21.42 21.01 13.17
CA THR A 183 21.50 22.12 14.13
C THR A 183 22.05 23.36 13.45
N ASN A 184 21.22 24.39 13.32
CA ASN A 184 21.59 25.69 12.76
C ASN A 184 21.27 26.80 13.76
N ASN A 185 22.24 27.67 14.04
CA ASN A 185 22.08 28.80 14.96
C ASN A 185 21.52 28.41 16.35
N GLY A 186 21.87 27.23 16.85
CA GLY A 186 21.42 26.72 18.15
C GLY A 186 19.99 26.16 18.17
N VAL A 187 19.33 26.06 17.00
CA VAL A 187 18.04 25.38 16.84
C VAL A 187 18.26 24.05 16.15
N THR A 188 17.79 22.98 16.77
CA THR A 188 17.80 21.62 16.22
C THR A 188 16.45 21.32 15.60
N ASP A 189 16.44 20.93 14.33
CA ASP A 189 15.22 20.57 13.59
C ASP A 189 15.50 19.43 12.58
N ILE A 190 14.45 18.70 12.21
CA ILE A 190 14.51 17.63 11.22
C ILE A 190 14.20 18.20 9.85
N CYS A 191 15.02 17.86 8.85
CA CYS A 191 14.81 18.26 7.48
C CYS A 191 13.52 17.62 6.94
N ARG A 192 12.63 18.48 6.47
CA ARG A 192 11.35 18.14 5.84
C ARG A 192 11.22 18.89 4.53
N LEU A 193 10.53 18.30 3.58
CA LEU A 193 10.33 18.90 2.26
C LEU A 193 8.93 19.49 2.17
N ARG A 194 8.86 20.79 1.90
CA ARG A 194 7.59 21.40 1.56
C ARG A 194 7.29 21.15 0.10
N MET A 195 6.17 20.51 -0.16
CA MET A 195 5.56 20.35 -1.48
C MET A 195 4.97 21.67 -1.96
N LYS A 196 5.73 22.41 -2.78
CA LYS A 196 5.43 23.79 -3.14
C LYS A 196 4.63 23.88 -4.43
N ASP A 197 3.56 24.69 -4.38
CA ASP A 197 2.73 25.10 -5.51
C ASP A 197 2.32 23.88 -6.38
N PRO A 198 1.32 23.10 -5.93
CA PRO A 198 0.81 21.94 -6.66
C PRO A 198 0.37 22.32 -8.08
N ILE A 199 0.78 21.53 -9.06
CA ILE A 199 0.57 21.80 -10.49
C ILE A 199 -0.61 21.01 -11.02
N GLU A 200 -0.65 19.71 -10.70
CA GLU A 200 -1.65 18.80 -11.23
C GLU A 200 -1.98 17.71 -10.21
N ALA A 201 -3.27 17.34 -10.11
CA ALA A 201 -3.72 16.14 -9.43
C ALA A 201 -4.05 15.06 -10.47
N TYR A 202 -3.64 13.82 -10.22
CA TYR A 202 -3.87 12.69 -11.12
C TYR A 202 -5.07 11.86 -10.68
N GLU A 203 -5.04 11.40 -9.44
CA GLU A 203 -5.98 10.41 -8.90
C GLU A 203 -5.94 10.38 -7.37
N PHE A 204 -6.91 9.67 -6.78
CA PHE A 204 -6.78 9.14 -5.43
C PHE A 204 -6.88 7.61 -5.47
N SER A 205 -6.14 6.93 -4.61
CA SER A 205 -6.04 5.48 -4.62
C SER A 205 -6.36 4.90 -3.26
N PHE A 206 -7.17 3.84 -3.23
CA PHE A 206 -7.15 2.96 -2.06
C PHE A 206 -5.81 2.22 -2.02
N VAL A 207 -5.20 2.16 -0.84
CA VAL A 207 -3.89 1.52 -0.59
C VAL A 207 -3.89 0.92 0.81
N ALA A 208 -3.05 -0.09 1.07
CA ALA A 208 -2.91 -0.64 2.41
C ALA A 208 -2.13 0.28 3.38
N VAL A 209 -1.17 1.05 2.86
CA VAL A 209 -0.34 1.97 3.64
C VAL A 209 -0.27 3.32 2.94
N PRO A 210 -0.93 4.36 3.47
CA PRO A 210 -0.88 5.69 2.90
C PRO A 210 0.36 6.46 3.38
N SER A 211 0.85 7.39 2.54
CA SER A 211 1.94 8.31 2.91
C SER A 211 1.52 9.21 4.08
N ASN A 212 0.32 9.80 4.01
CA ASN A 212 -0.26 10.58 5.11
C ASN A 212 -1.07 9.64 6.03
N THR A 213 -0.74 9.56 7.32
CA THR A 213 -1.27 8.51 8.22
C THR A 213 -2.77 8.61 8.50
N ASP A 214 -3.33 9.81 8.39
CA ASP A 214 -4.75 10.07 8.63
C ASP A 214 -5.57 10.16 7.32
N ALA A 215 -4.96 9.88 6.17
CA ALA A 215 -5.67 9.84 4.90
C ALA A 215 -6.53 8.57 4.80
N GLY A 216 -7.82 8.77 4.52
CA GLY A 216 -8.76 7.67 4.36
C GLY A 216 -10.22 8.08 4.30
N THR A 217 -11.08 7.09 4.14
CA THR A 217 -12.53 7.27 4.23
C THR A 217 -12.90 7.68 5.65
N THR A 218 -13.86 8.59 5.77
CA THR A 218 -14.33 9.07 7.07
C THR A 218 -15.79 8.70 7.29
N LYS A 219 -16.15 8.43 8.54
CA LYS A 219 -17.56 8.34 8.90
C LYS A 219 -18.16 9.73 8.77
N GLY A 220 -19.30 9.85 8.09
CA GLY A 220 -20.06 11.10 7.91
C GLY A 220 -20.69 11.60 9.22
N ILE A 221 -19.88 11.86 10.24
CA ILE A 221 -20.33 12.45 11.49
C ILE A 221 -20.22 13.97 11.33
N SER A 222 -21.38 14.64 11.27
CA SER A 222 -21.45 16.08 11.51
C SER A 222 -21.24 16.32 13.01
N ILE A 223 -20.10 16.91 13.35
CA ILE A 223 -19.79 17.29 14.73
C ILE A 223 -20.27 18.72 14.92
N GLU A 224 -21.46 18.91 15.50
CA GLU A 224 -21.85 20.22 16.03
C GLU A 224 -21.40 20.32 17.50
N MET A 225 -20.45 21.21 17.77
CA MET A 225 -20.16 21.63 19.14
C MET A 225 -21.27 22.56 19.62
N LYS A 226 -22.14 22.08 20.50
CA LYS A 226 -22.96 22.98 21.34
C LYS A 226 -22.14 23.39 22.56
N GLU A 227 -21.71 24.65 22.60
CA GLU A 227 -21.21 25.26 23.83
C GLU A 227 -22.35 25.32 24.85
N LEU A 228 -22.27 24.47 25.88
CA LEU A 228 -23.09 24.66 27.07
C LEU A 228 -22.57 25.89 27.82
N LYS A 229 -23.48 26.80 28.16
CA LYS A 229 -23.17 28.00 28.97
C LYS A 229 -22.42 27.57 30.23
N LYS A 230 -21.32 28.28 30.53
CA LYS A 230 -20.53 28.09 31.76
C LYS A 230 -21.42 28.33 32.98
N GLU A 231 -21.91 27.27 33.60
CA GLU A 231 -22.51 27.33 34.93
C GLU A 231 -21.58 26.67 35.94
N LYS A 232 -21.41 27.33 37.10
CA LYS A 232 -20.68 26.77 38.23
C LYS A 232 -21.44 25.53 38.72
N PRO A 233 -20.75 24.41 39.02
CA PRO A 233 -21.41 23.22 39.54
C PRO A 233 -22.08 23.57 40.87
N ASN A 234 -23.41 23.42 40.92
CA ASN A 234 -24.16 23.54 42.16
C ASN A 234 -23.90 22.27 43.00
N THR A 235 -23.03 22.39 43.99
CA THR A 235 -22.83 21.39 45.04
C THR A 235 -24.01 21.46 46.01
N GLN A 236 -25.08 20.72 45.72
CA GLN A 236 -25.99 20.25 46.76
C GLN A 236 -25.73 18.77 47.07
N LYS A 237 -25.71 18.53 48.38
CA LYS A 237 -25.13 17.40 49.08
C LYS A 237 -25.80 16.07 48.71
N HIS A 238 -25.01 15.10 48.29
CA HIS A 238 -25.26 13.72 48.68
C HIS A 238 -24.41 13.44 49.91
N GLU A 239 -25.07 13.45 51.07
CA GLU A 239 -24.51 12.88 52.29
C GLU A 239 -24.32 11.37 52.09
N LYS A 240 -23.11 10.90 52.35
CA LYS A 240 -22.85 9.70 53.15
C LYS A 240 -21.37 9.60 53.54
N ASN A 241 -21.19 9.43 54.84
CA ASN A 241 -20.01 9.07 55.63
C ASN A 241 -19.05 8.13 54.88
N SER A 242 -17.79 8.49 54.74
CA SER A 242 -16.64 8.29 55.64
C SER A 242 -15.98 6.92 55.46
N ASP A 243 -14.68 7.04 55.16
CA ASP A 243 -13.61 6.05 55.27
C ASP A 243 -13.39 5.05 54.12
N GLU A 244 -12.34 5.41 53.37
CA GLU A 244 -11.32 4.57 52.73
C GLU A 244 -11.51 4.08 51.28
N GLU A 245 -10.52 4.51 50.47
CA GLU A 245 -10.11 4.13 49.10
C GLU A 245 -11.12 4.30 47.95
N LYS A 246 -11.17 5.51 47.37
CA LYS A 246 -11.76 5.71 46.03
C LYS A 246 -10.83 5.09 44.97
N PRO A 247 -11.29 4.13 44.14
CA PRO A 247 -10.47 3.53 43.10
C PRO A 247 -10.15 4.53 41.99
N SER A 248 -8.92 4.44 41.48
CA SER A 248 -8.46 5.22 40.33
C SER A 248 -9.11 4.67 39.06
N ILE A 249 -9.94 5.48 38.40
CA ILE A 249 -10.59 5.13 37.14
C ILE A 249 -9.54 5.11 36.01
N PHE A 250 -9.30 3.95 35.40
CA PHE A 250 -8.53 3.81 34.17
C PHE A 250 -9.46 3.81 32.95
N TYR A 251 -9.14 4.62 31.94
CA TYR A 251 -9.79 4.57 30.63
C TYR A 251 -8.98 3.67 29.69
N ALA A 252 -9.48 2.45 29.41
CA ALA A 252 -8.95 1.63 28.33
C ALA A 252 -9.62 2.04 27.01
N LYS A 253 -8.88 2.74 26.14
CA LYS A 253 -9.31 3.04 24.77
C LYS A 253 -9.02 1.81 23.90
N ILE A 254 -10.00 0.93 23.71
CA ILE A 254 -9.85 -0.25 22.84
C ILE A 254 -10.18 0.14 21.40
N SER A 255 -9.15 0.37 20.57
CA SER A 255 -9.25 0.37 19.11
C SER A 255 -9.31 -1.07 18.62
N LYS A 256 -10.38 -1.47 17.93
CA LYS A 256 -10.72 -2.89 17.75
C LYS A 256 -9.97 -3.57 16.59
N ARG A 257 -9.30 -4.69 16.90
CA ARG A 257 -8.95 -5.81 15.99
C ARG A 257 -9.88 -7.00 16.31
N GLY A 258 -10.57 -7.54 15.29
CA GLY A 258 -11.16 -8.90 15.27
C GLY A 258 -12.55 -9.14 15.90
N GLU A 259 -13.38 -9.96 15.23
CA GLU A 259 -14.76 -10.36 15.63
C GLU A 259 -14.86 -11.01 17.03
N ILE A 260 -13.79 -11.65 17.52
CA ILE A 260 -13.73 -12.27 18.85
C ILE A 260 -13.86 -11.23 19.97
N SER A 261 -13.42 -9.98 19.74
CA SER A 261 -13.53 -8.88 20.68
C SER A 261 -14.98 -8.37 20.88
N MET A 262 -15.92 -8.73 19.99
CA MET A 262 -17.36 -8.44 20.20
C MET A 262 -18.04 -9.46 21.13
N LYS A 263 -17.61 -10.73 21.13
CA LYS A 263 -18.15 -11.77 22.04
C LYS A 263 -17.79 -11.49 23.50
N ASN A 264 -16.56 -11.08 23.77
CA ASN A 264 -16.13 -10.72 25.13
C ASN A 264 -16.79 -9.44 25.63
N LEU A 265 -17.02 -8.45 24.75
CA LEU A 265 -17.80 -7.26 25.09
C LEU A 265 -19.26 -7.59 25.42
N LYS A 266 -19.87 -8.53 24.69
CA LYS A 266 -21.23 -9.01 25.00
C LYS A 266 -21.28 -9.68 26.38
N GLY A 267 -20.33 -10.55 26.68
CA GLY A 267 -20.25 -11.22 28.00
C GLY A 267 -20.07 -10.24 29.16
N LEU A 268 -19.25 -9.21 28.99
CA LEU A 268 -19.09 -8.15 29.99
C LEU A 268 -20.34 -7.29 30.13
N VAL A 269 -21.00 -6.92 29.03
CA VAL A 269 -22.27 -6.18 29.06
C VAL A 269 -23.40 -7.01 29.68
N GLU A 270 -23.44 -8.31 29.44
CA GLU A 270 -24.39 -9.23 30.06
C GLU A 270 -24.16 -9.37 31.57
N LYS A 271 -22.88 -9.46 31.99
CA LYS A 271 -22.51 -9.49 33.41
C LYS A 271 -22.86 -8.20 34.15
N ALA A 272 -22.63 -7.03 33.54
CA ALA A 272 -23.08 -5.73 34.08
C ALA A 272 -24.59 -5.69 34.27
N LYS A 273 -25.34 -6.19 33.28
CA LYS A 273 -26.80 -6.24 33.33
C LYS A 273 -27.30 -7.21 34.39
N SER A 274 -26.66 -8.36 34.59
CA SER A 274 -27.05 -9.33 35.63
C SER A 274 -26.73 -8.87 37.05
N GLU A 275 -25.63 -8.13 37.22
CA GLU A 275 -25.18 -7.62 38.53
C GLU A 275 -25.76 -6.24 38.84
N ASN A 276 -26.52 -5.66 37.91
CA ASN A 276 -27.12 -4.33 37.98
C ASN A 276 -26.11 -3.24 38.39
N ALA A 277 -24.88 -3.39 37.88
CA ALA A 277 -23.73 -2.59 38.26
C ALA A 277 -23.36 -1.64 37.12
N ASP A 278 -23.23 -0.36 37.44
CA ASP A 278 -22.75 0.67 36.50
C ASP A 278 -21.26 0.50 36.16
N VAL A 279 -20.53 -0.27 36.97
CA VAL A 279 -19.10 -0.56 36.85
C VAL A 279 -18.84 -2.02 37.21
N ILE A 280 -18.14 -2.75 36.35
CA ILE A 280 -17.65 -4.12 36.62
C ILE A 280 -16.16 -4.04 36.91
N GLU A 281 -15.73 -4.57 38.05
CA GLU A 281 -14.31 -4.78 38.34
C GLU A 281 -13.86 -6.11 37.73
N ILE A 282 -12.85 -6.06 36.86
CA ILE A 282 -12.24 -7.24 36.25
C ILE A 282 -10.87 -7.45 36.92
N PRO A 283 -10.63 -8.60 37.56
CA PRO A 283 -9.33 -8.93 38.12
C PRO A 283 -8.23 -8.91 37.04
N VAL A 284 -7.08 -8.33 37.38
CA VAL A 284 -5.93 -8.22 36.45
C VAL A 284 -5.47 -9.60 35.95
N ALA A 285 -5.58 -10.64 36.77
CA ALA A 285 -5.24 -12.02 36.40
C ALA A 285 -6.10 -12.57 35.24
N ASP A 286 -7.36 -12.14 35.12
CA ASP A 286 -8.24 -12.56 34.03
C ASP A 286 -7.85 -11.85 32.72
N LEU A 287 -7.40 -10.60 32.80
CA LEU A 287 -6.88 -9.84 31.64
C LEU A 287 -5.53 -10.39 31.15
N GLU A 288 -4.66 -10.84 32.06
CA GLU A 288 -3.37 -11.46 31.71
C GLU A 288 -3.55 -12.80 30.97
N LYS A 289 -4.57 -13.58 31.38
CA LYS A 289 -4.91 -14.82 30.69
C LYS A 289 -5.42 -14.56 29.27
N ASP A 290 -6.21 -13.50 29.07
CA ASP A 290 -6.68 -13.11 27.74
C ASP A 290 -5.53 -12.61 26.85
N LEU A 291 -4.58 -11.84 27.41
CA LEU A 291 -3.39 -11.38 26.67
C LEU A 291 -2.55 -12.54 26.13
N SER A 292 -2.33 -13.60 26.92
CA SER A 292 -1.56 -14.77 26.44
C SER A 292 -2.27 -15.51 25.28
N ILE A 293 -3.60 -15.57 25.29
CA ILE A 293 -4.39 -16.14 24.18
C ILE A 293 -4.24 -15.28 22.90
N TYR A 294 -4.20 -13.96 23.05
CA TYR A 294 -3.97 -13.06 21.92
C TYR A 294 -2.56 -13.18 21.34
N GLU A 295 -1.54 -13.30 22.19
CA GLU A 295 -0.15 -13.49 21.77
C GLU A 295 0.02 -14.79 20.97
N ASP A 296 -0.57 -15.89 21.43
CA ASP A 296 -0.55 -17.18 20.72
C ASP A 296 -1.26 -17.11 19.36
N ALA A 297 -2.37 -16.37 19.27
CA ALA A 297 -3.10 -16.20 18.01
C ALA A 297 -2.30 -15.35 17.00
N ILE A 298 -1.59 -14.32 17.47
CA ILE A 298 -0.72 -13.48 16.63
C ILE A 298 0.45 -14.33 16.10
N GLN A 299 1.11 -15.11 16.95
CA GLN A 299 2.21 -15.98 16.52
C GLN A 299 1.78 -16.99 15.46
N LYS A 300 0.59 -17.58 15.59
CA LYS A 300 0.03 -18.49 14.57
C LYS A 300 -0.25 -17.79 13.24
N ALA A 301 -0.79 -16.58 13.28
CA ALA A 301 -1.07 -15.79 12.07
C ALA A 301 0.24 -15.41 11.34
N GLU A 302 1.26 -14.96 12.09
CA GLU A 302 2.58 -14.65 11.55
C GLU A 302 3.28 -15.89 10.96
N GLY A 303 3.08 -17.06 11.56
CA GLY A 303 3.55 -18.33 11.02
C GLY A 303 2.91 -18.66 9.67
N ALA A 304 1.58 -18.56 9.57
CA ALA A 304 0.84 -18.82 8.35
C ALA A 304 1.22 -17.83 7.21
N GLU A 305 1.48 -16.57 7.54
CA GLU A 305 1.90 -15.57 6.56
C GLU A 305 3.31 -15.84 6.02
N LYS A 306 4.24 -16.30 6.86
CA LYS A 306 5.57 -16.75 6.44
C LYS A 306 5.49 -17.97 5.52
N GLU A 307 4.64 -18.94 5.83
CA GLU A 307 4.42 -20.12 4.99
C GLU A 307 3.81 -19.76 3.63
N LYS A 308 2.82 -18.86 3.61
CA LYS A 308 2.22 -18.34 2.38
C LYS A 308 3.28 -17.67 1.49
N LYS A 309 4.10 -16.79 2.06
CA LYS A 309 5.18 -16.11 1.33
C LYS A 309 6.20 -17.10 0.77
N ALA A 310 6.60 -18.10 1.56
CA ALA A 310 7.50 -19.15 1.10
C ALA A 310 6.92 -20.01 -0.03
N ALA A 311 5.59 -20.23 -0.04
CA ALA A 311 4.91 -20.91 -1.14
C ALA A 311 4.87 -20.05 -2.41
N GLU A 312 4.59 -18.75 -2.29
CA GLU A 312 4.60 -17.80 -3.43
C GLU A 312 5.97 -17.71 -4.09
N ASP A 313 7.05 -17.64 -3.30
CA ASP A 313 8.42 -17.59 -3.84
C ASP A 313 8.80 -18.90 -4.56
N LYS A 314 8.36 -20.06 -4.03
CA LYS A 314 8.53 -21.36 -4.72
C LYS A 314 7.74 -21.42 -6.03
N ILE A 315 6.53 -20.87 -6.07
CA ILE A 315 5.72 -20.81 -7.30
C ILE A 315 6.44 -19.99 -8.37
N LYS A 316 6.96 -18.80 -8.02
CA LYS A 316 7.74 -17.97 -8.96
C LYS A 316 8.98 -18.70 -9.49
N GLU A 317 9.69 -19.43 -8.63
CA GLU A 317 10.85 -20.23 -9.06
C GLU A 317 10.43 -21.34 -10.04
N LEU A 318 9.33 -22.03 -9.75
CA LEU A 318 8.80 -23.10 -10.62
C LEU A 318 8.29 -22.57 -11.95
N GLU A 319 7.65 -21.39 -11.99
CA GLU A 319 7.21 -20.73 -13.22
C GLU A 319 8.41 -20.39 -14.12
N LEU A 320 9.50 -19.88 -13.53
CA LEU A 320 10.71 -19.58 -14.28
C LEU A 320 11.34 -20.85 -14.86
N LYS A 321 11.39 -21.94 -14.08
CA LYS A 321 11.87 -23.25 -14.56
C LYS A 321 10.97 -23.85 -15.64
N ALA A 322 9.65 -23.70 -15.52
CA ALA A 322 8.69 -24.15 -16.53
C ALA A 322 8.90 -23.43 -17.86
N LYS A 323 9.06 -22.11 -17.83
CA LYS A 323 9.37 -21.30 -19.03
C LYS A 323 10.68 -21.71 -19.69
N MET A 324 11.72 -21.98 -18.90
CA MET A 324 13.00 -22.50 -19.42
C MET A 324 12.83 -23.90 -20.03
N GLY A 325 11.99 -24.75 -19.42
CA GLY A 325 11.65 -26.08 -19.94
C GLY A 325 10.92 -26.03 -21.28
N GLU A 326 9.94 -25.13 -21.42
CA GLU A 326 9.22 -24.89 -22.68
C GLU A 326 10.19 -24.46 -23.80
N GLN A 327 11.08 -23.51 -23.50
CA GLN A 327 12.09 -23.06 -24.45
C GLN A 327 13.05 -24.20 -24.84
N TYR A 328 13.49 -25.00 -23.87
CA TYR A 328 14.36 -26.15 -24.14
C TYR A 328 13.69 -27.19 -25.05
N ILE A 329 12.41 -27.49 -24.84
CA ILE A 329 11.64 -28.40 -25.69
C ILE A 329 11.56 -27.85 -27.10
N GLU A 330 11.24 -26.57 -27.26
CA GLU A 330 11.15 -25.92 -28.56
C GLU A 330 12.50 -25.95 -29.32
N ASP A 331 13.59 -25.65 -28.62
CA ASP A 331 14.94 -25.70 -29.19
C ASP A 331 15.33 -27.13 -29.57
N LEU A 332 14.96 -28.12 -28.75
CA LEU A 332 15.21 -29.53 -29.03
C LEU A 332 14.45 -30.03 -30.27
N LYS A 333 13.19 -29.61 -30.44
CA LYS A 333 12.40 -29.92 -31.65
C LYS A 333 13.05 -29.34 -32.91
N LYS A 334 13.45 -28.06 -32.86
CA LYS A 334 14.14 -27.40 -33.98
C LYS A 334 15.44 -28.11 -34.33
N GLU A 335 16.19 -28.52 -33.32
CA GLU A 335 17.44 -29.25 -33.52
C GLU A 335 17.22 -30.63 -34.13
N CYS A 336 16.18 -31.36 -33.70
CA CYS A 336 15.78 -32.62 -34.32
C CYS A 336 15.40 -32.42 -35.80
N CYS A 337 14.61 -31.39 -36.13
CA CYS A 337 14.27 -31.06 -37.51
C CYS A 337 15.51 -30.69 -38.33
N ARG A 338 16.44 -29.92 -37.76
CA ARG A 338 17.69 -29.51 -38.43
C ARG A 338 18.56 -30.72 -38.76
N LEU A 339 18.82 -31.58 -37.78
CA LEU A 339 19.63 -32.79 -37.95
C LEU A 339 18.94 -33.82 -38.85
N GLY A 340 17.61 -33.96 -38.74
CA GLY A 340 16.79 -34.78 -39.62
C GLY A 340 16.97 -34.38 -41.08
N LYS A 341 16.82 -33.08 -41.40
CA LYS A 341 17.10 -32.55 -42.74
C LYS A 341 18.53 -32.82 -43.22
N MET A 342 19.52 -32.61 -42.35
CA MET A 342 20.92 -32.82 -42.70
C MET A 342 21.25 -34.29 -42.98
N SER A 343 20.58 -35.22 -42.29
CA SER A 343 20.80 -36.65 -42.45
C SER A 343 20.00 -37.27 -43.61
N GLU A 344 18.74 -36.88 -43.79
CA GLU A 344 17.83 -37.56 -44.71
C GLU A 344 17.53 -36.74 -45.98
N GLY A 345 17.98 -35.48 -46.06
CA GLY A 345 17.88 -34.66 -47.27
C GLY A 345 16.45 -34.53 -47.79
N GLU A 346 16.25 -34.79 -49.08
CA GLU A 346 14.93 -34.69 -49.73
C GLU A 346 13.90 -35.73 -49.23
N ALA A 347 14.35 -36.81 -48.56
CA ALA A 347 13.45 -37.79 -47.97
C ALA A 347 12.84 -37.32 -46.63
N PHE A 348 13.39 -36.26 -46.02
CA PHE A 348 12.91 -35.74 -44.75
C PHE A 348 11.71 -34.80 -44.95
N ASN A 349 10.51 -35.27 -44.59
CA ASN A 349 9.30 -34.45 -44.61
C ASN A 349 9.18 -33.63 -43.31
N GLU A 350 9.61 -32.37 -43.35
CA GLU A 350 9.62 -31.47 -42.20
C GLU A 350 8.22 -31.24 -41.60
N GLU A 351 7.19 -31.02 -42.43
CA GLU A 351 5.84 -30.74 -41.94
C GLU A 351 5.22 -31.94 -41.20
N MET A 352 5.51 -33.15 -41.66
CA MET A 352 5.05 -34.37 -41.02
C MET A 352 5.82 -34.65 -39.72
N MET A 353 7.15 -34.49 -39.75
CA MET A 353 8.01 -34.76 -38.58
C MET A 353 7.80 -33.74 -37.46
N GLN A 354 7.55 -32.46 -37.80
CA GLN A 354 7.21 -31.44 -36.80
C GLN A 354 5.93 -31.81 -36.02
N LYS A 355 4.90 -32.31 -36.70
CA LYS A 355 3.65 -32.78 -36.05
C LYS A 355 3.85 -33.99 -35.16
N ILE A 356 4.86 -34.81 -35.43
CA ILE A 356 5.25 -35.95 -34.60
C ILE A 356 5.99 -35.43 -33.35
N PHE A 357 6.99 -34.57 -33.54
CA PHE A 357 7.75 -33.97 -32.44
C PHE A 357 6.89 -33.13 -31.50
N ASP A 358 5.81 -32.53 -31.97
CA ASP A 358 4.86 -31.80 -31.12
C ASP A 358 4.11 -32.68 -30.11
N LYS A 359 4.08 -33.99 -30.33
CA LYS A 359 3.43 -34.97 -29.45
C LYS A 359 4.40 -35.82 -28.65
N CYS A 360 5.70 -35.70 -28.92
CA CYS A 360 6.73 -36.46 -28.24
C CYS A 360 7.10 -35.85 -26.89
N ASP A 361 7.51 -36.71 -25.96
CA ASP A 361 8.10 -36.27 -24.70
C ASP A 361 9.59 -35.90 -24.87
N VAL A 362 10.19 -35.36 -23.80
CA VAL A 362 11.59 -34.89 -23.81
C VAL A 362 12.58 -36.02 -24.09
N GLU A 363 12.34 -37.23 -23.58
CA GLU A 363 13.26 -38.35 -23.72
C GLU A 363 13.17 -38.95 -25.14
N GLU A 364 11.97 -39.02 -25.70
CA GLU A 364 11.74 -39.37 -27.09
C GLU A 364 12.44 -38.39 -28.04
N LEU A 365 12.29 -37.08 -27.82
CA LEU A 365 12.97 -36.05 -28.60
C LEU A 365 14.51 -36.16 -28.51
N LYS A 366 15.06 -36.44 -27.33
CA LYS A 366 16.50 -36.69 -27.16
C LYS A 366 16.96 -37.94 -27.91
N SER A 367 16.14 -39.00 -27.93
CA SER A 367 16.43 -40.22 -28.69
C SER A 367 16.48 -39.93 -30.19
N PHE A 368 15.50 -39.19 -30.72
CA PHE A 368 15.51 -38.72 -32.12
C PHE A 368 16.76 -37.90 -32.43
N LYS A 369 17.08 -36.92 -31.59
CA LYS A 369 18.29 -36.12 -31.73
C LYS A 369 19.54 -37.00 -31.82
N SER A 370 19.75 -37.93 -30.88
CA SER A 370 20.93 -38.80 -30.87
C SER A 370 21.02 -39.69 -32.11
N GLN A 371 19.90 -40.19 -32.62
CA GLN A 371 19.89 -40.99 -33.85
C GLN A 371 20.25 -40.15 -35.08
N TYR A 372 19.71 -38.94 -35.20
CA TYR A 372 20.06 -38.06 -36.31
C TYR A 372 21.50 -37.54 -36.21
N GLU A 373 22.00 -37.23 -35.01
CA GLU A 373 23.41 -36.88 -34.80
C GLU A 373 24.34 -37.98 -35.30
N LYS A 374 24.10 -39.25 -34.93
CA LYS A 374 24.91 -40.38 -35.42
C LYS A 374 24.91 -40.48 -36.94
N LYS A 375 23.73 -40.34 -37.57
CA LYS A 375 23.62 -40.36 -39.04
C LYS A 375 24.39 -39.19 -39.66
N VAL A 376 24.28 -37.99 -39.09
CA VAL A 376 25.01 -36.80 -39.56
C VAL A 376 26.51 -37.01 -39.41
N ASP A 377 26.99 -37.54 -38.29
CA ASP A 377 28.41 -37.81 -38.03
C ASP A 377 28.96 -38.89 -38.98
N GLU A 378 28.16 -39.90 -39.34
CA GLU A 378 28.52 -40.89 -40.35
C GLU A 378 28.62 -40.29 -41.76
N MET A 379 27.71 -39.36 -42.10
CA MET A 379 27.70 -38.66 -43.40
C MET A 379 28.78 -37.57 -43.51
N TYR A 380 29.09 -36.91 -42.39
CA TYR A 380 30.02 -35.79 -42.29
C TYR A 380 31.03 -36.06 -41.16
N PRO A 381 31.92 -37.06 -41.33
CA PRO A 381 32.87 -37.42 -40.28
C PRO A 381 33.78 -36.23 -39.96
N PRO A 382 34.04 -35.94 -38.67
CA PRO A 382 34.83 -34.79 -38.28
C PRO A 382 36.26 -34.92 -38.83
N GLN A 383 36.62 -34.04 -39.76
CA GLN A 383 37.98 -33.96 -40.28
C GLN A 383 38.84 -33.03 -39.42
N SER A 384 40.07 -33.47 -39.13
CA SER A 384 41.09 -32.62 -38.51
C SER A 384 41.32 -31.37 -39.37
N GLN A 385 41.25 -30.19 -38.76
CA GLN A 385 41.54 -28.92 -39.42
C GLN A 385 43.04 -28.79 -39.80
N ILE A 386 43.91 -29.63 -39.22
CA ILE A 386 45.31 -29.74 -39.61
C ILE A 386 45.42 -30.82 -40.69
N LYS A 387 45.62 -30.40 -41.95
CA LYS A 387 45.97 -31.32 -43.05
C LYS A 387 47.36 -31.90 -42.78
N THR A 388 47.44 -33.12 -42.27
CA THR A 388 48.68 -33.88 -42.36
C THR A 388 48.84 -34.27 -43.82
N LEU A 389 49.79 -33.66 -44.53
CA LEU A 389 50.14 -34.08 -45.88
C LEU A 389 50.83 -35.44 -45.76
N VAL A 390 50.13 -36.49 -46.17
CA VAL A 390 50.67 -37.83 -46.38
C VAL A 390 50.62 -38.11 -47.87
N ASP A 391 51.78 -38.45 -48.44
CA ASP A 391 52.00 -38.90 -49.80
C ASP A 391 51.41 -40.32 -49.98
N GLU A 392 51.08 -40.73 -51.21
CA GLU A 392 50.38 -41.98 -51.57
C GLU A 392 51.07 -43.31 -51.14
N GLU A 393 52.20 -43.25 -50.44
CA GLU A 393 52.90 -44.41 -49.87
C GLU A 393 53.07 -44.35 -48.33
N GLY A 394 52.38 -43.42 -47.64
CA GLY A 394 52.18 -43.51 -46.18
C GLY A 394 53.37 -43.13 -45.29
N ALA A 395 54.36 -42.37 -45.78
CA ALA A 395 55.45 -41.84 -44.96
C ALA A 395 55.23 -40.35 -44.62
N LYS A 396 55.37 -39.98 -43.34
CA LYS A 396 55.25 -38.59 -42.86
C LYS A 396 56.42 -37.73 -43.36
N LYS A 397 56.15 -36.70 -44.16
CA LYS A 397 57.15 -35.64 -44.47
C LYS A 397 57.20 -34.61 -43.34
N GLU A 398 58.24 -34.65 -42.51
CA GLU A 398 58.62 -33.49 -41.70
C GLU A 398 59.22 -32.42 -42.61
N LYS A 399 58.44 -31.41 -42.98
CA LYS A 399 58.98 -30.19 -43.58
C LYS A 399 59.67 -29.37 -42.49
N GLN A 400 60.99 -29.46 -42.41
CA GLN A 400 61.79 -28.50 -41.67
C GLN A 400 61.61 -27.12 -42.31
N VAL A 401 60.97 -26.20 -41.59
CA VAL A 401 60.76 -24.82 -42.06
C VAL A 401 62.05 -24.04 -41.82
N ASP A 402 62.68 -23.54 -42.89
CA ASP A 402 63.87 -22.70 -42.79
C ASP A 402 63.49 -21.29 -42.31
N ASN A 403 63.68 -21.05 -41.01
CA ASN A 403 63.39 -19.76 -40.37
C ASN A 403 64.43 -18.68 -40.66
N ASN A 404 65.48 -18.94 -41.46
CA ASN A 404 66.45 -17.89 -41.86
C ASN A 404 65.86 -16.82 -42.77
N LYS A 405 64.63 -17.00 -43.27
CA LYS A 405 63.93 -16.00 -44.09
C LYS A 405 63.30 -14.86 -43.27
N TYR A 406 63.27 -14.98 -41.94
CA TYR A 406 62.83 -13.92 -41.03
C TYR A 406 64.00 -13.50 -40.14
N LYS A 407 64.97 -12.79 -40.73
CA LYS A 407 65.87 -11.96 -39.92
C LYS A 407 65.10 -10.68 -39.54
N LEU A 408 64.93 -10.48 -38.25
CA LEU A 408 64.40 -9.25 -37.63
C LEU A 408 65.23 -8.03 -38.00
#